data_AF-A0A1G9AFL6-F1
#
_entry.id   AF-A0A1G9AFL6-F1
#
_cell.length_a   1.000
_cell.length_b   1.000
_cell.length_c   1.000
_cell.angle_alpha   90.00
_cell.angle_beta   90.00
_cell.angle_gamma   90.00
#
_symmetry.space_group_name_H-M   'P 1'
#
loop_
_entity.id
_entity.type
_entity.pdbx_description
1 polymer ?
#
loop_
_entity_poly.entity_id
_entity_poly.type
_entity_poly.pdbx_seq_one_letter_code
_entity_poly.pdbx_strand_id
1 'polypeptide(L)'
;MKETGETTIGPNDVLRFLLELFAFVSLGFWGFAAWPLPWPGVLVGILAPAFAIVLWGLFRSPKAVFRLDPFGKAVVEIAVFGAAALAWWDLDQPVVAAVFALVATVSGVISGRKELS
;
A
#
# COMPACT_ATOMS: atom_id res chain seq x y z
N MET A 1 1.22 37.75 -1.55
CA MET A 1 1.32 36.71 -2.59
C MET A 1 1.83 35.46 -1.91
N LYS A 2 1.01 34.41 -1.77
CA LYS A 2 1.46 33.12 -1.23
C LYS A 2 2.35 32.50 -2.30
N GLU A 3 3.59 32.20 -1.96
CA GLU A 3 4.51 31.46 -2.81
C GLU A 3 3.83 30.13 -3.17
N THR A 4 3.47 29.96 -4.44
CA THR A 4 3.13 28.65 -5.01
C THR A 4 4.42 27.85 -5.02
N GLY A 5 4.69 27.13 -3.94
CA GLY A 5 5.73 26.12 -3.92
C GLY A 5 5.46 25.13 -5.05
N GLU A 6 6.38 25.02 -6.00
CA GLU A 6 6.37 23.95 -6.99
C GLU A 6 6.34 22.62 -6.26
N THR A 7 5.21 21.93 -6.29
CA THR A 7 5.12 20.52 -5.91
C THR A 7 5.92 19.73 -6.94
N THR A 8 7.24 19.66 -6.77
CA THR A 8 8.09 18.82 -7.62
C THR A 8 7.81 17.37 -7.24
N ILE A 9 6.94 16.71 -8.01
CA ILE A 9 6.67 15.27 -7.87
C ILE A 9 7.97 14.53 -8.18
N GLY A 10 8.54 13.86 -7.19
CA GLY A 10 9.73 13.05 -7.38
C GLY A 10 9.40 11.70 -8.03
N PRO A 11 10.36 11.04 -8.71
CA PRO A 11 10.17 9.70 -9.24
C PRO A 11 9.72 8.67 -8.18
N ASN A 12 10.18 8.83 -6.94
CA ASN A 12 9.77 7.97 -5.83
C ASN A 12 8.30 8.17 -5.42
N ASP A 13 7.75 9.37 -5.58
CA ASP A 13 6.35 9.65 -5.24
C ASP A 13 5.42 8.95 -6.24
N VAL A 14 5.78 8.98 -7.52
CA VAL A 14 5.10 8.22 -8.57
C VAL A 14 5.20 6.71 -8.31
N LEU A 15 6.40 6.22 -7.99
CA LEU A 15 6.60 4.80 -7.67
C LEU A 15 5.75 4.36 -6.48
N ARG A 16 5.68 5.17 -5.41
CA ARG A 16 4.84 4.89 -4.25
C ARG A 16 3.37 4.81 -4.60
N PHE A 17 2.88 5.75 -5.41
CA PHE A 17 1.50 5.73 -5.87
C PHE A 17 1.20 4.46 -6.69
N LEU A 18 2.12 4.02 -7.54
CA LEU A 18 1.97 2.78 -8.30
C LEU A 18 1.98 1.54 -7.38
N LEU A 19 2.85 1.51 -6.37
CA LEU A 19 2.89 0.44 -5.37
C LEU A 19 1.60 0.38 -4.54
N GLU A 20 1.06 1.54 -4.17
CA GLU A 20 -0.23 1.67 -3.49
C GLU A 20 -1.38 1.10 -4.33
N LEU A 21 -1.49 1.54 -5.58
CA LEU A 21 -2.51 1.04 -6.50
C LEU A 21 -2.37 -0.48 -6.72
N PHE A 22 -1.14 -0.95 -6.92
CA PHE A 22 -0.85 -2.36 -7.08
C PHE A 22 -1.25 -3.16 -5.83
N ALA A 23 -0.98 -2.65 -4.62
CA ALA A 23 -1.37 -3.32 -3.38
C ALA A 23 -2.88 -3.49 -3.27
N PHE A 24 -3.66 -2.44 -3.55
CA PHE A 24 -5.12 -2.51 -3.49
C PHE A 24 -5.70 -3.48 -4.53
N VAL A 25 -5.20 -3.43 -5.77
CA VAL A 25 -5.64 -4.35 -6.83
C VAL A 25 -5.27 -5.79 -6.47
N SER A 26 -4.07 -6.01 -5.93
CA SER A 26 -3.58 -7.33 -5.51
C SER A 26 -4.44 -7.92 -4.40
N LEU A 27 -4.82 -7.13 -3.39
CA LEU A 27 -5.70 -7.58 -2.30
C LEU A 27 -7.11 -7.93 -2.79
N GLY A 28 -7.65 -7.14 -3.72
CA GLY A 28 -8.94 -7.45 -4.35
C GLY A 28 -8.85 -8.74 -5.16
N PHE A 29 -7.86 -8.85 -6.04
CA PHE A 29 -7.62 -10.02 -6.86
C PHE A 29 -7.45 -11.29 -6.01
N TRP A 30 -6.61 -11.22 -4.97
CA TRP A 30 -6.42 -12.31 -4.02
C TRP A 30 -7.72 -12.73 -3.34
N GLY A 31 -8.53 -11.78 -2.86
CA GLY A 31 -9.79 -12.12 -2.20
C GLY A 31 -10.78 -12.85 -3.12
N PHE A 32 -10.76 -12.58 -4.43
CA PHE A 32 -11.56 -13.34 -5.41
C PHE A 32 -10.91 -14.65 -5.87
N ALA A 33 -9.57 -14.71 -5.94
CA ALA A 33 -8.83 -15.84 -6.51
C ALA A 33 -8.50 -16.93 -5.48
N ALA A 34 -8.23 -16.56 -4.22
CA ALA A 34 -7.83 -17.49 -3.16
C ALA A 34 -9.01 -18.14 -2.42
N TRP A 35 -10.23 -17.63 -2.60
CA TRP A 35 -11.40 -18.05 -1.82
C TRP A 35 -12.54 -18.56 -2.72
N PRO A 36 -13.32 -19.56 -2.26
CA PRO A 36 -14.40 -20.11 -3.05
C PRO A 36 -15.55 -19.10 -3.26
N LEU A 37 -16.12 -19.12 -4.47
CA LEU A 37 -17.22 -18.25 -4.88
C LEU A 37 -18.58 -18.98 -4.81
N PRO A 38 -19.68 -18.26 -4.52
CA PRO A 38 -19.75 -16.82 -4.26
C PRO A 38 -19.34 -16.44 -2.83
N TRP A 39 -19.44 -17.37 -1.88
CA TRP A 39 -19.10 -17.13 -0.47
C TRP A 39 -17.99 -18.09 -0.01
N PRO A 40 -16.92 -17.59 0.63
CA PRO A 40 -16.68 -16.22 1.11
C PRO A 40 -15.92 -15.29 0.14
N GLY A 41 -15.56 -15.73 -1.07
CA GLY A 41 -14.66 -14.97 -1.95
C GLY A 41 -15.15 -13.58 -2.35
N VAL A 42 -16.46 -13.40 -2.58
CA VAL A 42 -17.00 -12.05 -2.86
C VAL A 42 -16.81 -11.11 -1.66
N LEU A 43 -16.99 -11.62 -0.45
CA LEU A 43 -16.79 -10.84 0.77
C LEU A 43 -15.33 -10.43 0.91
N VAL A 44 -14.41 -11.39 0.80
CA VAL A 44 -12.97 -11.13 0.98
C VAL A 44 -12.43 -10.24 -0.14
N GLY A 45 -12.81 -10.49 -1.39
CA GLY A 45 -12.42 -9.70 -2.57
C GLY A 45 -12.84 -8.24 -2.51
N ILE A 46 -13.90 -7.91 -1.78
CA ILE A 46 -14.33 -6.52 -1.57
C ILE A 46 -13.78 -5.95 -0.27
N LEU A 47 -13.89 -6.69 0.84
CA LEU A 47 -13.49 -6.19 2.16
C LEU A 47 -11.98 -6.03 2.30
N ALA A 48 -11.17 -6.91 1.72
CA ALA A 48 -9.71 -6.79 1.80
C ALA A 48 -9.18 -5.49 1.17
N PRO A 49 -9.48 -5.16 -0.10
CA PRO A 49 -9.04 -3.90 -0.68
C PRO A 49 -9.74 -2.70 -0.04
N ALA A 50 -11.03 -2.79 0.30
CA ALA A 50 -11.73 -1.69 0.96
C ALA A 50 -11.12 -1.34 2.32
N PHE A 51 -10.78 -2.35 3.13
CA PHE A 51 -10.12 -2.16 4.42
C PHE A 51 -8.74 -1.53 4.25
N ALA A 52 -7.95 -1.99 3.27
CA ALA A 52 -6.65 -1.40 2.96
C ALA A 52 -6.77 0.08 2.53
N ILE A 53 -7.73 0.41 1.67
CA ILE A 53 -8.01 1.79 1.25
C ILE A 53 -8.40 2.67 2.44
N VAL A 54 -9.25 2.17 3.34
CA VAL A 54 -9.67 2.91 4.54
C VAL A 54 -8.47 3.15 5.46
N LEU A 55 -7.68 2.12 5.77
CA LEU A 55 -6.47 2.28 6.59
C LEU A 55 -5.51 3.30 5.98
N TRP A 56 -5.31 3.23 4.66
CA TRP A 56 -4.41 4.14 3.96
C TRP A 56 -4.94 5.58 3.97
N GLY A 57 -6.23 5.77 3.67
CA GLY A 57 -6.90 7.06 3.70
C GLY A 57 -6.86 7.71 5.08
N LEU A 58 -6.95 6.89 6.12
CA LEU A 58 -7.04 7.32 7.50
C LEU A 58 -5.69 7.75 8.09
N PHE A 59 -4.60 7.06 7.72
CA PHE A 59 -3.27 7.22 8.33
C PHE A 59 -2.17 7.74 7.38
N ARG A 60 -2.21 7.41 6.08
CA ARG A 60 -1.15 7.76 5.11
C ARG A 60 -1.49 8.88 4.13
N SER A 61 -2.78 9.13 3.89
CA SER A 61 -3.22 10.17 2.95
C SER A 61 -2.65 11.55 3.30
N PRO A 62 -2.40 12.43 2.30
CA PRO A 62 -2.07 13.84 2.55
C PRO A 62 -3.09 14.56 3.45
N LYS A 63 -4.34 14.07 3.46
CA LYS A 63 -5.43 14.54 4.33
C LYS A 63 -5.79 13.48 5.39
N ALA A 64 -4.81 12.73 5.90
CA ALA A 64 -5.02 11.74 6.95
C ALA A 64 -5.75 12.36 8.15
N VAL A 65 -6.79 11.67 8.61
CA VAL A 65 -7.59 12.11 9.77
C VAL A 65 -6.75 12.01 11.04
N PHE A 66 -5.96 10.93 11.16
CA PHE A 66 -5.02 10.76 12.25
C PHE A 66 -3.61 11.18 11.82
N ARG A 67 -3.09 12.21 12.48
CA ARG A 67 -1.70 12.62 12.31
C ARG A 67 -0.81 11.68 13.12
N LEU A 68 -0.22 10.71 12.44
CA LEU A 68 0.80 9.84 13.01
C LEU A 68 2.20 10.41 12.74
N ASP A 69 3.10 10.16 13.68
CA ASP A 69 4.54 10.28 13.48
C ASP A 69 5.01 9.41 12.30
N PRO A 70 6.19 9.71 11.71
CA PRO A 70 6.77 8.94 10.60
C PRO A 70 6.79 7.42 10.86
N PHE A 71 7.03 7.02 12.11
CA PHE A 71 6.99 5.62 12.52
C PHE A 71 5.60 4.97 12.36
N GLY A 72 4.54 5.65 12.81
CA GLY A 72 3.18 5.14 12.68
C GLY A 72 2.74 5.02 11.22
N LYS A 73 3.17 5.97 10.37
CA LYS A 73 2.97 5.88 8.92
C LYS A 73 3.69 4.67 8.33
N ALA A 74 4.94 4.43 8.71
CA ALA A 74 5.70 3.27 8.26
C ALA A 74 5.03 1.94 8.64
N VAL A 75 4.47 1.84 9.86
CA VAL A 75 3.75 0.63 10.30
C VAL A 75 2.55 0.32 9.40
N VAL A 76 1.72 1.31 9.08
CA VAL A 76 0.55 1.12 8.19
C VAL A 76 0.99 0.73 6.78
N GLU A 77 2.06 1.37 6.29
CA GLU A 77 2.64 1.06 4.98
C GLU A 77 3.13 -0.38 4.90
N ILE A 78 3.89 -0.82 5.90
CA ILE A 78 4.36 -2.21 6.03
C ILE A 78 3.18 -3.17 6.15
N ALA A 79 2.13 -2.81 6.88
CA ALA A 79 0.96 -3.67 7.03
C ALA A 79 0.23 -3.90 5.69
N VAL A 80 -0.02 -2.83 4.93
CA VAL A 80 -0.75 -2.93 3.65
C VAL A 80 0.11 -3.57 2.56
N PHE A 81 1.38 -3.16 2.43
CA PHE A 81 2.28 -3.76 1.45
C PHE A 81 2.66 -5.20 1.83
N GLY A 82 2.86 -5.48 3.12
CA GLY A 82 3.05 -6.83 3.62
C GLY A 82 1.86 -7.73 3.33
N ALA A 83 0.63 -7.25 3.53
CA ALA A 83 -0.58 -7.99 3.17
C ALA A 83 -0.65 -8.30 1.68
N ALA A 84 -0.32 -7.34 0.81
CA ALA A 84 -0.27 -7.58 -0.64
C ALA A 84 0.82 -8.59 -1.04
N ALA A 85 2.00 -8.56 -0.40
CA ALA A 85 3.04 -9.56 -0.64
C ALA A 85 2.60 -10.96 -0.20
N LEU A 86 1.98 -11.07 0.98
CA LEU A 86 1.43 -12.34 1.49
C LEU A 86 0.31 -12.88 0.59
N ALA A 87 -0.54 -12.00 0.05
CA ALA A 87 -1.56 -12.36 -0.91
C ALA A 87 -0.97 -13.01 -2.18
N TRP A 88 0.13 -12.48 -2.72
CA TRP A 88 0.81 -13.11 -3.86
C TRP A 88 1.52 -14.40 -3.50
N TRP A 89 2.03 -14.52 -2.27
CA TRP A 89 2.61 -15.77 -1.78
C TRP A 89 1.57 -16.88 -1.70
N ASP A 90 0.37 -16.55 -1.21
CA ASP A 90 -0.77 -17.47 -1.11
C ASP A 90 -1.28 -17.93 -2.48
N LEU A 91 -1.14 -17.09 -3.52
CA LEU A 91 -1.43 -17.43 -4.92
C LEU A 91 -0.33 -18.25 -5.60
N ASP A 92 0.64 -18.78 -4.86
CA ASP A 92 1.78 -19.54 -5.37
C ASP A 92 2.63 -18.75 -6.38
N GLN A 93 2.68 -17.41 -6.23
CA GLN A 93 3.49 -16.51 -7.05
C GLN A 93 4.62 -15.87 -6.21
N PRO A 94 5.59 -16.66 -5.72
CA PRO A 94 6.63 -16.18 -4.81
C PRO A 94 7.54 -15.12 -5.44
N VAL A 95 7.72 -15.15 -6.76
CA VAL A 95 8.50 -14.15 -7.50
C VAL A 95 7.84 -12.78 -7.41
N VAL A 96 6.52 -12.71 -7.61
CA VAL A 96 5.77 -11.44 -7.53
C VAL A 96 5.79 -10.90 -6.10
N ALA A 97 5.56 -11.77 -5.12
CA ALA A 97 5.64 -11.41 -3.70
C ALA A 97 7.01 -10.82 -3.33
N ALA A 98 8.09 -11.48 -3.73
CA ALA A 98 9.46 -11.05 -3.41
C ALA A 98 9.84 -9.73 -4.10
N VAL A 99 9.53 -9.58 -5.39
CA VAL A 99 9.81 -8.35 -6.15
C VAL A 99 9.01 -7.20 -5.56
N PHE A 100 7.72 -7.39 -5.30
CA PHE A 100 6.87 -6.35 -4.71
C PHE A 100 7.37 -5.93 -3.33
N ALA A 101 7.64 -6.90 -2.44
CA ALA A 101 8.15 -6.63 -1.09
C ALA A 101 9.48 -5.87 -1.13
N LEU A 102 10.39 -6.24 -2.02
CA LEU A 102 11.68 -5.56 -2.17
C LEU A 102 11.51 -4.12 -2.65
N VAL A 103 10.76 -3.90 -3.72
CA VAL A 103 10.54 -2.56 -4.28
C VAL A 103 9.79 -1.66 -3.29
N ALA A 104 8.78 -2.20 -2.62
CA ALA A 104 8.04 -1.50 -1.58
C ALA A 104 8.93 -1.09 -0.41
N THR A 105 9.79 -2.00 0.06
CA THR A 105 10.72 -1.72 1.16
C THR A 105 11.72 -0.65 0.78
N VAL A 106 12.34 -0.74 -0.41
CA VAL A 106 13.31 0.26 -0.88
C VAL A 106 12.66 1.63 -1.02
N SER A 107 11.48 1.70 -1.63
CA SER A 107 10.75 2.96 -1.79
C SER A 107 10.31 3.57 -0.45
N GLY A 108 9.88 2.74 0.49
CA GLY A 108 9.53 3.14 1.86
C GLY A 108 10.73 3.68 2.63
N VAL A 109 11.89 3.03 2.54
CA VAL A 109 13.15 3.50 3.15
C VAL A 109 13.59 4.85 2.58
N ILE A 110 13.51 5.04 1.26
CA ILE A 110 13.86 6.31 0.61
C ILE A 110 12.95 7.45 1.11
N SER A 111 11.64 7.19 1.24
CA SER A 111 10.70 8.17 1.79
C SER A 111 10.92 8.45 3.26
N GLY A 112 11.10 7.41 4.09
CA GLY A 112 11.33 7.56 5.53
C GLY A 112 12.56 8.42 5.82
N ARG A 113 13.63 8.27 5.03
CA ARG A 113 14.81 9.14 5.13
C ARG A 113 14.53 10.62 4.85
N LYS A 114 13.62 10.94 3.94
CA LYS A 114 13.22 12.33 3.66
C LYS A 114 12.35 12.92 4.77
N GLU A 115 11.56 12.11 5.46
CA GLU A 115 10.72 12.56 6.58
C GLU A 115 11.52 12.82 7.86
N LEU A 116 12.73 12.26 7.98
CA LEU A 116 13.63 12.39 9.15
C LEU A 116 14.74 13.44 8.99
N SER A 117 14.94 13.98 7.78
CA SER A 117 15.93 15.03 7.48
C SER A 117 15.31 16.41 7.49
#